data_AF-A0AA92K430-F1
#
_entry.id   AF-A0AA92K430-F1
#
_cell.length_a   1.000
_cell.length_b   1.000
_cell.length_c   1.000
_cell.angle_alpha   90.00
_cell.angle_beta   90.00
_cell.angle_gamma   90.00
#
_symmetry.space_group_name_H-M   'P 1'
#
loop_
_entity.id
_entity.type
_entity.pdbx_description
1 polymer ?
#
loop_
_entity_poly.entity_id
_entity_poly.type
_entity_poly.pdbx_seq_one_letter_code
_entity_poly.pdbx_strand_id
1 'polypeptide(L)'
;MHQLKLKRKSLGQGMTEYIIIVALIAIAAVGVYNLFGKTVRNQMAGVANGLAGKDSTAKTAITNAGTAANNASSDANNQRGLDSFADSTGKK
;
A
#
# COMPACT_ATOMS: atom_id res chain seq x y z
N MET A 1 5.86 57.58 -1.71
CA MET A 1 6.43 56.62 -2.68
C MET A 1 6.22 55.21 -2.14
N HIS A 2 5.22 54.48 -2.64
CA HIS A 2 4.94 53.12 -2.21
C HIS A 2 5.85 52.15 -2.96
N GLN A 3 6.85 51.59 -2.26
CA GLN A 3 7.76 50.58 -2.76
C GLN A 3 7.00 49.25 -2.87
N LEU A 4 6.66 48.83 -4.09
CA LEU A 4 6.09 47.50 -4.37
C LEU A 4 7.17 46.43 -4.17
N LYS A 5 7.12 45.71 -3.04
CA LYS A 5 7.93 44.51 -2.81
C LYS A 5 7.49 43.41 -3.78
N LEU A 6 8.29 43.15 -4.81
CA LEU A 6 8.18 41.98 -5.66
C LEU A 6 8.39 40.71 -4.80
N LYS A 7 7.31 39.97 -4.52
CA LYS A 7 7.42 38.62 -3.95
C LYS A 7 8.22 37.76 -4.94
N ARG A 8 9.39 37.27 -4.52
CA ARG A 8 10.15 36.25 -5.26
C ARG A 8 9.22 35.06 -5.50
N LYS A 9 8.82 34.82 -6.75
CA LYS A 9 8.16 33.58 -7.15
C LYS A 9 9.14 32.45 -6.91
N SER A 10 8.80 31.53 -6.02
CA SER A 10 9.59 30.32 -5.81
C SER A 10 9.46 29.44 -7.06
N LEU A 11 10.49 29.46 -7.91
CA LEU A 11 10.58 28.65 -9.13
C LEU A 11 10.89 27.17 -8.84
N GLY A 12 11.07 26.81 -7.57
CA GLY A 12 11.37 25.43 -7.13
C GLY A 12 10.35 24.82 -6.18
N GLN A 13 9.39 25.59 -5.65
CA GLN A 13 8.41 25.08 -4.66
C GLN A 13 7.59 23.92 -5.22
N GLY A 14 7.19 23.98 -6.49
CA GLY A 14 6.44 22.89 -7.12
C GLY A 14 7.25 21.60 -7.23
N MET A 15 8.49 21.66 -7.73
CA MET A 15 9.30 20.46 -8.00
C MET A 15 9.58 19.65 -6.73
N THR A 16 9.96 20.29 -5.63
CA THR A 16 10.24 19.59 -4.37
C THR A 16 8.97 19.04 -3.71
N GLU A 17 7.85 19.77 -3.81
CA GLU A 17 6.58 19.33 -3.24
C GLU A 17 6.01 18.12 -4.00
N TYR A 18 6.13 18.10 -5.33
CA TYR A 18 5.78 16.93 -6.13
C TYR A 18 6.65 15.72 -5.80
N ILE A 19 7.96 15.90 -5.65
CA ILE A 19 8.87 14.79 -5.28
C ILE A 19 8.48 14.21 -3.92
N ILE A 20 8.14 15.05 -2.94
CA ILE A 20 7.72 14.59 -1.61
C ILE A 20 6.39 13.83 -1.70
N ILE A 21 5.38 14.38 -2.38
CA ILE A 21 4.07 13.72 -2.53
C ILE A 21 4.20 12.37 -3.25
N VAL A 22 4.99 12.31 -4.33
CA VAL A 22 5.25 11.07 -5.09
C VAL A 22 5.95 10.04 -4.21
N ALA A 23 6.95 10.45 -3.41
CA ALA A 23 7.64 9.55 -2.50
C ALA A 23 6.68 8.94 -1.46
N LEU A 24 5.76 9.74 -0.91
CA LEU A 24 4.76 9.26 0.06
C LEU A 24 3.77 8.27 -0.57
N ILE A 25 3.29 8.54 -1.79
CA ILE A 25 2.41 7.61 -2.53
C ILE A 25 3.15 6.31 -2.85
N ALA A 26 4.41 6.38 -3.28
CA ALA A 26 5.21 5.21 -3.62
C ALA A 26 5.39 4.28 -2.41
N ILE A 27 5.69 4.83 -1.23
CA ILE A 27 5.84 4.05 0.02
C ILE A 27 4.51 3.38 0.39
N ALA A 28 3.39 4.09 0.29
CA ALA A 28 2.06 3.53 0.56
C ALA A 28 1.70 2.39 -0.41
N ALA A 29 2.05 2.54 -1.69
CA ALA A 29 1.73 1.58 -2.74
C ALA A 29 2.42 0.21 -2.55
N VAL A 30 3.64 0.18 -1.99
CA VAL A 30 4.38 -1.07 -1.73
C VAL A 30 3.56 -2.04 -0.86
N GLY A 31 2.85 -1.54 0.15
CA GLY A 31 2.00 -2.37 1.02
C GLY A 31 0.82 -3.00 0.25
N VAL A 32 0.11 -2.18 -0.52
CA VAL A 32 -1.05 -2.61 -1.32
C VAL A 32 -0.65 -3.66 -2.35
N TYR A 33 0.47 -3.46 -3.06
CA TYR A 33 0.93 -4.40 -4.09
C TYR A 33 1.34 -5.77 -3.52
N ASN A 34 1.94 -5.80 -2.33
CA ASN A 34 2.34 -7.06 -1.69
C ASN A 34 1.14 -7.91 -1.30
N LEU A 35 0.10 -7.29 -0.71
CA LEU A 35 -1.09 -8.02 -0.28
C LEU A 35 -1.98 -8.40 -1.47
N PHE A 36 -2.22 -7.47 -2.39
CA PHE A 36 -2.97 -7.73 -3.61
C PHE A 36 -2.32 -8.81 -4.47
N GLY A 37 -0.99 -8.72 -4.68
CA GLY A 37 -0.23 -9.68 -5.48
C GLY A 37 -0.27 -11.11 -4.92
N LYS A 38 -0.25 -11.26 -3.59
CA LYS A 38 -0.43 -12.57 -2.92
C LYS A 38 -1.80 -13.18 -3.23
N THR A 39 -2.88 -12.40 -3.13
CA THR A 39 -4.24 -12.89 -3.41
C THR A 39 -4.39 -13.35 -4.86
N VAL A 40 -3.98 -12.52 -5.82
CA VAL A 40 -4.09 -12.84 -7.26
C VAL A 40 -3.26 -14.07 -7.62
N ARG A 41 -2.01 -14.15 -7.14
CA ARG A 41 -1.13 -15.30 -7.41
C ARG A 41 -1.71 -16.60 -6.85
N ASN A 42 -2.26 -16.57 -5.63
CA ASN A 42 -2.85 -17.75 -5.00
C ASN A 42 -4.12 -18.21 -5.74
N GLN A 43 -4.96 -17.29 -6.21
CA GLN A 43 -6.13 -17.66 -7.02
C GLN A 43 -5.74 -18.25 -8.36
N MET A 44 -4.78 -17.66 -9.06
CA MET A 44 -4.25 -18.21 -10.32
C MET A 44 -3.61 -19.59 -10.12
N ALA A 45 -2.88 -19.78 -9.02
CA ALA A 45 -2.36 -21.10 -8.66
C ALA A 45 -3.49 -22.11 -8.39
N GLY A 46 -4.60 -21.69 -7.78
CA GLY A 46 -5.79 -22.53 -7.59
C GLY A 46 -6.41 -22.97 -8.90
N VAL A 47 -6.63 -22.03 -9.82
CA VAL A 47 -7.18 -22.32 -11.16
C VAL A 47 -6.25 -23.23 -11.96
N ALA A 48 -4.95 -22.94 -11.98
CA ALA A 48 -3.96 -23.75 -12.71
C ALA A 48 -3.85 -25.17 -12.16
N ASN A 49 -3.87 -25.34 -10.83
CA ASN A 49 -3.84 -26.67 -10.22
C ASN A 49 -5.15 -27.42 -10.42
N GLY A 50 -6.29 -26.74 -10.38
CA GLY A 50 -7.60 -27.35 -10.68
C GLY A 50 -7.67 -27.85 -12.12
N LEU A 51 -7.18 -27.06 -13.08
CA LEU A 51 -7.09 -27.47 -14.49
C LEU A 51 -6.12 -28.65 -14.68
N ALA A 52 -5.07 -28.73 -13.86
CA ALA A 52 -4.13 -29.86 -13.85
C ALA A 52 -4.65 -31.10 -13.09
N GLY A 53 -5.90 -31.10 -12.60
CA GLY A 53 -6.49 -32.20 -11.84
C GLY A 53 -5.93 -32.36 -10.42
N LYS A 54 -5.22 -31.35 -9.90
CA LYS A 54 -4.62 -31.34 -8.56
C LYS A 54 -5.56 -30.68 -7.55
N ASP A 55 -6.72 -31.29 -7.34
CA ASP A 55 -7.83 -30.70 -6.56
C ASP A 55 -7.45 -30.33 -5.11
N SER A 56 -6.63 -31.15 -4.44
CA SER A 56 -6.15 -30.85 -3.08
C SER A 56 -5.27 -29.60 -3.07
N THR A 57 -4.30 -29.50 -3.99
CA THR A 57 -3.43 -28.34 -4.14
C THR A 57 -4.20 -27.09 -4.57
N ALA A 58 -5.22 -27.26 -5.42
CA ALA A 58 -6.11 -26.18 -5.84
C ALA A 58 -6.89 -25.61 -4.65
N LYS A 59 -7.48 -26.48 -3.81
CA LYS A 59 -8.16 -26.07 -2.57
C LYS A 59 -7.23 -25.32 -1.63
N THR A 60 -6.02 -25.82 -1.40
CA THR A 60 -5.02 -25.12 -0.56
C THR A 60 -4.72 -23.72 -1.10
N ALA A 61 -4.54 -23.57 -2.41
CA ALA A 61 -4.26 -22.27 -3.02
C ALA A 61 -5.44 -21.29 -2.87
N ILE A 62 -6.68 -21.78 -3.02
CA ILE A 62 -7.89 -20.98 -2.79
C ILE A 62 -8.02 -20.56 -1.32
N THR A 63 -7.78 -21.47 -0.37
CA THR A 63 -7.77 -21.14 1.07
C THR A 63 -6.73 -20.06 1.37
N ASN A 64 -5.51 -20.21 0.84
CA ASN A 64 -4.44 -19.23 1.02
C ASN A 64 -4.78 -17.86 0.40
N ALA A 65 -5.50 -17.84 -0.72
CA ALA A 65 -6.02 -16.59 -1.28
C ALA A 65 -7.04 -15.92 -0.36
N GLY A 66 -7.96 -16.71 0.22
CA GLY A 66 -8.95 -16.21 1.19
C GLY A 66 -8.28 -15.63 2.45
N THR A 67 -7.29 -16.33 3.01
CA THR A 67 -6.50 -15.82 4.15
C THR A 67 -5.77 -14.53 3.79
N ALA A 68 -5.14 -14.45 2.62
CA ALA A 68 -4.46 -13.23 2.16
C ALA A 68 -5.43 -12.05 2.01
N ALA A 69 -6.63 -12.29 1.48
CA ALA A 69 -7.68 -11.27 1.35
C ALA A 69 -8.18 -10.79 2.73
N ASN A 70 -8.38 -11.70 3.68
CA ASN A 70 -8.79 -11.34 5.04
C ASN A 70 -7.71 -10.52 5.77
N ASN A 71 -6.44 -10.90 5.62
CA ASN A 71 -5.33 -10.14 6.17
C ASN A 71 -5.26 -8.73 5.54
N ALA A 72 -5.51 -8.61 4.24
CA ALA A 72 -5.59 -7.31 3.56
C ALA A 72 -6.73 -6.45 4.06
N SER A 73 -7.90 -7.04 4.31
CA SER A 73 -9.04 -6.34 4.91
C SER A 73 -8.73 -5.87 6.33
N SER A 74 -8.10 -6.72 7.14
CA SER A 74 -7.68 -6.36 8.50
C SER A 74 -6.62 -5.25 8.51
N ASP A 75 -5.63 -5.32 7.62
CA ASP A 75 -4.58 -4.29 7.51
C ASP A 75 -5.13 -2.96 6.99
N ALA A 76 -6.14 -2.99 6.10
CA ALA A 76 -6.82 -1.80 5.63
C ALA A 76 -7.66 -1.12 6.74
N ASN A 77 -8.26 -1.92 7.64
CA ASN A 77 -9.03 -1.41 8.77
C ASN A 77 -8.14 -0.91 9.93
N ASN A 78 -6.87 -1.30 9.97
CA ASN A 78 -5.90 -0.70 10.89
C ASN A 78 -5.58 0.71 10.42
N GLN A 79 -6.12 1.71 11.12
CA GLN A 79 -5.94 3.13 10.82
C GLN A 79 -4.49 3.55 11.13
N ARG A 80 -3.59 3.33 10.16
CA ARG A 80 -2.18 3.71 10.22
C ARG A 80 -2.02 5.19 9.88
N GLY A 81 -2.41 6.04 10.81
CA GLY A 81 -2.18 7.49 10.75
C GLY A 81 -0.91 7.91 11.50
N LEU A 82 -0.51 9.17 11.32
CA LEU A 82 0.59 9.79 12.08
C LEU A 82 0.40 9.69 13.61
N ASP A 83 -0.86 9.61 14.05
CA ASP A 83 -1.27 9.39 15.44
C ASP A 83 -0.75 8.06 16.02
N SER A 84 -0.78 6.98 15.22
CA SER A 84 -0.23 5.67 15.61
C SER A 84 1.30 5.69 15.78
N PHE A 85 1.99 6.61 15.11
CA PHE A 85 3.44 6.75 15.22
C PHE A 85 3.85 7.37 16.58
N ALA A 86 3.06 8.32 17.09
CA ALA A 86 3.30 8.95 18.39
C ALA A 86 3.08 7.97 19.56
N ASP A 87 2.03 7.13 19.49
CA ASP A 87 1.75 6.11 20.52
C ASP A 87 2.83 5.00 20.55
N SER A 88 3.38 4.64 19.38
CA SER A 88 4.43 3.63 19.25
C SER A 88 5.77 4.03 19.90
N THR A 89 6.00 5.34 20.06
CA THR A 89 7.20 5.89 20.72
C THR A 89 7.00 6.21 22.20
N GLY A 90 5.76 6.14 22.71
CA GLY A 90 5.40 6.51 24.09
C GLY A 90 5.32 5.34 25.09
N LYS A 91 5.41 4.09 24.64
CA LYS A 91 5.42 2.91 25.53
C LYS A 91 6.83 2.32 25.63
N LYS A 92 7.62 2.84 26.57
CA LYS A 92 8.66 2.10 27.28
C LYS A 92 8.36 2.13 28.75
#